data_AF-A0A5R9DTB2-F1
#
_entry.id   AF-A0A5R9DTB2-F1
#
_cell.length_a   1.000
_cell.length_b   1.000
_cell.length_c   1.000
_cell.angle_alpha   90.00
_cell.angle_beta   90.00
_cell.angle_gamma   90.00
#
_symmetry.space_group_name_H-M   'P 1'
#
loop_
_entity.id
_entity.type
_entity.pdbx_description
1 polymer ?
#
loop_
_entity_poly.entity_id
_entity_poly.type
_entity_poly.pdbx_seq_one_letter_code
_entity_poly.pdbx_strand_id
1 'polypeptide(L)'
;MSSVLVRLLPAARASDYQQFRSILDDPALADEGIAVQTWGSPLLLVPVGGQRRGGYYPAATWSTTLQIWLRIRRRQGFPRTRIRWSRDLEVCHNVIWGAEPPQEGDRARGRFYGYSETAINDFLSRFPQVQEMPDAPA
;
A
#
# COMPACT_ATOMS: atom_id res chain seq x y z
N MET A 1 24.20 -0.87 15.64
CA MET A 1 22.92 -0.83 14.92
C MET A 1 23.19 -1.08 13.44
N SER A 2 22.85 -2.26 12.91
CA SER A 2 23.00 -2.52 11.47
C SER A 2 21.98 -1.69 10.70
N SER A 3 22.45 -0.80 9.85
CA SER A 3 21.59 -0.03 8.94
C SER A 3 20.98 -0.96 7.91
N VAL A 4 19.65 -1.18 7.97
CA VAL A 4 18.93 -1.88 6.91
C VAL A 4 18.95 -1.01 5.66
N LEU A 5 19.56 -1.50 4.58
CA LEU A 5 19.63 -0.77 3.32
C LEU A 5 18.32 -0.96 2.55
N VAL A 6 17.56 0.11 2.35
CA VAL A 6 16.38 0.09 1.47
C VAL A 6 16.85 0.22 0.01
N ARG A 7 16.47 -0.74 -0.83
CA ARG A 7 16.72 -0.72 -2.27
C ARG A 7 15.41 -0.56 -3.04
N LEU A 8 15.47 0.22 -4.12
CA LEU A 8 14.39 0.30 -5.10
C LEU A 8 14.80 -0.53 -6.31
N LEU A 9 13.89 -1.37 -6.78
CA LEU A 9 14.08 -2.27 -7.89
C LEU A 9 12.94 -2.07 -8.91
N PRO A 10 13.09 -2.56 -10.16
CA PRO A 10 11.98 -2.59 -11.12
C PRO A 10 10.76 -3.31 -10.56
N ALA A 11 9.55 -2.86 -10.92
CA ALA A 11 8.28 -3.43 -10.44
C ALA A 11 8.23 -4.97 -10.54
N ALA A 12 8.64 -5.52 -11.69
CA ALA A 12 8.62 -6.95 -11.98
C ALA A 12 9.52 -7.79 -11.04
N ARG A 13 10.34 -7.17 -10.18
CA ARG A 13 11.12 -7.86 -9.14
C ARG A 13 10.37 -8.02 -7.83
N ALA A 14 9.20 -7.40 -7.66
CA ALA A 14 8.39 -7.59 -6.47
C ALA A 14 7.71 -8.97 -6.47
N SER A 15 7.69 -9.62 -5.30
CA SER A 15 7.12 -10.96 -5.16
C SER A 15 5.59 -10.97 -5.31
N ASP A 16 4.94 -9.86 -4.98
CA ASP A 16 3.50 -9.63 -5.11
C ASP A 16 3.12 -8.97 -6.45
N TYR A 17 4.07 -8.81 -7.39
CA TYR A 17 3.84 -8.12 -8.66
C TYR A 17 2.71 -8.75 -9.49
N GLN A 18 2.74 -10.07 -9.70
CA GLN A 18 1.72 -10.76 -10.50
C GLN A 18 0.34 -10.70 -9.82
N GLN A 19 0.31 -10.70 -8.49
CA GLN A 19 -0.93 -10.53 -7.74
C GLN A 19 -1.49 -9.13 -7.94
N PHE A 20 -0.68 -8.08 -7.82
CA PHE A 20 -1.14 -6.71 -8.08
C PHE A 20 -1.64 -6.54 -9.51
N ARG A 21 -0.94 -7.09 -10.50
CA ARG A 21 -1.35 -7.05 -11.91
C ARG A 21 -2.72 -7.71 -12.15
N SER A 22 -3.07 -8.74 -11.39
CA SER A 22 -4.35 -9.45 -11.56
C SER A 22 -5.52 -8.82 -10.80
N ILE A 23 -5.25 -8.10 -9.70
CA ILE A 23 -6.31 -7.51 -8.86
C ILE A 23 -6.56 -6.02 -9.13
N LEU A 24 -5.64 -5.31 -9.76
CA LEU A 24 -5.83 -3.89 -10.10
C LEU A 24 -6.84 -3.75 -11.25
N ASP A 25 -7.65 -2.70 -11.17
CA ASP A 25 -8.55 -2.27 -12.25
C ASP A 25 -7.77 -1.80 -13.48
N ASP A 26 -6.64 -1.14 -13.25
CA ASP A 26 -5.65 -0.79 -14.27
C ASP A 26 -4.34 -1.56 -14.02
N PRO A 27 -4.10 -2.68 -14.73
CA PRO A 27 -2.89 -3.48 -14.59
C PRO A 27 -1.59 -2.74 -14.96
N ALA A 28 -1.65 -1.68 -15.77
CA ALA A 28 -0.46 -0.91 -16.15
C ALA A 28 0.17 -0.19 -14.95
N LEU A 29 -0.63 0.10 -13.90
CA LEU A 29 -0.10 0.65 -12.65
C LEU A 29 0.84 -0.31 -11.92
N ALA A 30 0.70 -1.62 -12.12
CA ALA A 30 1.68 -2.58 -11.60
C ALA A 30 3.03 -2.42 -12.32
N ASP A 31 3.01 -2.15 -13.63
CA ASP A 31 4.21 -1.95 -14.45
C ASP A 31 4.93 -0.64 -14.10
N GLU A 32 4.17 0.41 -13.78
CA GLU A 32 4.68 1.70 -13.30
C GLU A 32 5.14 1.68 -11.82
N GLY A 33 4.90 0.56 -11.14
CA GLY A 33 5.25 0.35 -9.74
C GLY A 33 6.75 0.38 -9.46
N ILE A 34 7.08 0.39 -8.16
CA ILE A 34 8.46 0.25 -7.71
C ILE A 34 8.51 -0.84 -6.67
N ALA A 35 9.39 -1.82 -6.87
CA ALA A 35 9.65 -2.84 -5.88
C ALA A 35 10.57 -2.26 -4.79
N VAL A 36 10.15 -2.35 -3.52
CA VAL A 36 10.93 -1.94 -2.37
C VAL A 36 11.45 -3.16 -1.65
N GLN A 37 12.78 -3.29 -1.63
CA GLN A 37 13.46 -4.32 -0.87
C GLN A 37 14.00 -3.73 0.42
N THR A 38 13.57 -4.30 1.54
CA THR A 38 14.08 -3.99 2.88
C THR A 38 14.85 -5.20 3.41
N TRP A 39 14.25 -5.99 4.30
CA TRP A 39 14.72 -7.31 4.70
C TRP A 39 13.81 -8.37 4.07
N GLY A 40 14.38 -9.26 3.26
CA GLY A 40 13.65 -10.31 2.55
C GLY A 40 13.21 -9.94 1.13
N SER A 41 12.06 -10.47 0.74
CA SER A 41 11.50 -10.36 -0.61
C SER A 41 11.04 -8.93 -0.92
N PRO A 42 11.34 -8.37 -2.10
CA PRO A 42 10.84 -7.06 -2.49
C PRO A 42 9.31 -7.07 -2.62
N LEU A 43 8.66 -6.00 -2.16
CA LEU A 43 7.20 -5.81 -2.25
C LEU A 43 6.88 -4.59 -3.12
N LEU A 44 5.75 -4.62 -3.81
CA LEU A 44 5.39 -3.60 -4.80
C LEU A 44 4.76 -2.37 -4.12
N LEU A 45 5.30 -1.19 -4.44
CA LEU A 45 4.60 0.08 -4.27
C LEU A 45 3.91 0.45 -5.58
N VAL A 46 2.59 0.50 -5.55
CA VAL A 46 1.79 0.89 -6.72
C VAL A 46 1.49 2.40 -6.69
N PRO A 47 1.84 3.16 -7.75
CA PRO A 47 1.57 4.59 -7.82
C PRO A 47 0.07 4.89 -7.82
N VAL A 48 -0.28 6.16 -7.64
CA VAL A 48 -1.63 6.64 -7.98
C VAL A 48 -1.77 6.77 -9.49
N GLY A 49 -2.98 6.58 -10.00
CA GLY A 49 -3.30 6.61 -11.42
C GLY A 49 -4.61 5.88 -11.68
N GLY A 50 -5.25 6.14 -12.82
CA GLY A 50 -6.60 5.63 -13.10
C GLY A 50 -7.56 5.96 -11.95
N GLN A 51 -8.17 4.92 -11.36
CA GLN A 51 -9.05 5.03 -10.19
C GLN A 51 -8.32 4.95 -8.83
N ARG A 52 -7.04 4.56 -8.82
CA ARG A 52 -6.24 4.43 -7.59
C ARG A 52 -5.85 5.80 -7.05
N ARG A 53 -6.32 6.12 -5.84
CA ARG A 53 -6.16 7.46 -5.22
C ARG A 53 -5.08 7.54 -4.16
N GLY A 54 -4.54 6.40 -3.72
CA GLY A 54 -3.49 6.37 -2.72
C GLY A 54 -2.96 4.96 -2.45
N GLY A 55 -2.07 4.87 -1.48
CA GLY A 55 -1.47 3.62 -1.05
C GLY A 55 -0.68 3.80 0.24
N TYR A 56 -0.28 2.69 0.83
CA TYR A 56 0.58 2.70 2.01
C TYR A 56 1.54 1.51 1.98
N TYR A 57 2.62 1.64 2.75
CA TYR A 57 3.58 0.59 3.02
C TYR A 57 3.84 0.50 4.52
N PRO A 58 3.51 -0.62 5.16
CA PRO A 58 3.82 -0.85 6.57
C PRO A 58 5.32 -1.13 6.73
N ALA A 59 5.96 -0.49 7.70
CA ALA A 59 7.37 -0.70 8.01
C ALA A 59 7.59 -0.95 9.51
N ALA A 60 8.34 -2.00 9.81
CA ALA A 60 8.59 -2.47 11.18
C ALA A 60 9.52 -1.54 12.00
N THR A 61 10.27 -0.63 11.37
CA THR A 61 11.17 0.28 12.08
C THR A 61 11.11 1.70 11.53
N TRP A 62 11.39 2.68 12.41
CA TRP A 62 11.54 4.07 12.02
C TRP A 62 12.59 4.27 10.92
N SER A 63 13.74 3.59 11.02
CA SER A 63 14.83 3.73 10.05
C SER A 63 14.43 3.28 8.64
N THR A 64 13.72 2.14 8.53
CA THR A 64 13.16 1.64 7.26
C THR A 64 12.12 2.61 6.72
N THR A 65 11.21 3.07 7.58
CA THR A 65 10.15 4.04 7.25
C THR A 65 10.72 5.31 6.63
N LEU A 66 11.70 5.93 7.29
CA LEU A 66 12.33 7.15 6.83
C LEU A 66 13.04 6.94 5.49
N GLN A 67 13.74 5.82 5.34
CA GLN A 67 14.45 5.50 4.12
C GLN A 67 13.53 5.26 2.92
N ILE A 68 12.36 4.64 3.11
CA ILE A 68 11.33 4.48 2.08
C ILE A 68 10.73 5.84 1.74
N TRP A 69 10.31 6.61 2.75
CA TRP A 69 9.70 7.92 2.56
C TRP A 69 10.62 8.87 1.78
N LEU A 70 11.89 8.99 2.17
CA LEU A 70 12.87 9.83 1.48
C LEU A 70 13.03 9.47 0.00
N ARG A 71 12.92 8.19 -0.32
CA ARG A 71 13.11 7.62 -1.67
C ARG A 71 11.90 7.81 -2.59
N ILE A 72 10.68 7.87 -2.04
CA ILE A 72 9.45 7.97 -2.84
C ILE A 72 8.80 9.35 -2.82
N ARG A 73 9.04 10.20 -1.82
CA ARG A 73 8.35 11.49 -1.62
C ARG A 73 8.43 12.51 -2.76
N ARG A 74 9.32 12.30 -3.74
CA ARG A 74 9.51 13.16 -4.92
C ARG A 74 9.36 12.40 -6.23
N ARG A 75 8.90 11.15 -6.18
CA ARG A 75 8.71 10.34 -7.37
C ARG A 75 7.33 10.59 -7.94
N GLN A 76 7.25 10.65 -9.27
CA GLN A 76 5.99 10.63 -9.99
C GLN A 76 5.18 9.40 -9.58
N GLY A 77 3.87 9.56 -9.44
CA GLY A 77 2.97 8.50 -8.96
C GLY A 77 2.87 8.37 -7.44
N PHE A 78 3.70 9.08 -6.65
CA PHE A 78 3.67 9.04 -5.18
C PHE A 78 3.46 10.43 -4.55
N PRO A 79 2.36 11.14 -4.86
CA PRO A 79 2.13 12.48 -4.33
C PRO A 79 1.81 12.45 -2.83
N ARG A 80 2.00 13.60 -2.15
CA ARG A 80 1.58 13.82 -0.75
C ARG A 80 2.07 12.72 0.22
N THR A 81 3.29 12.24 0.02
CA THR A 81 3.85 11.18 0.85
C THR A 81 4.06 11.64 2.29
N ARG A 82 3.50 10.90 3.24
CA ARG A 82 3.51 11.18 4.67
C ARG A 82 3.86 9.93 5.46
N ILE A 83 4.35 10.12 6.69
CA ILE A 83 4.58 9.04 7.65
C ILE A 83 3.51 9.13 8.72
N ARG A 84 2.92 7.99 9.09
CA ARG A 84 1.97 7.89 10.21
C ARG A 84 2.33 6.72 11.10
N TRP A 85 2.09 6.85 12.39
CA TRP A 85 2.15 5.72 13.32
C TRP A 85 1.12 4.66 12.93
N SER A 86 1.50 3.38 13.04
CA SER A 86 0.53 2.30 12.91
C SER A 86 -0.24 2.11 14.22
N ARG A 87 -1.43 1.53 14.12
CA ARG A 87 -2.16 0.98 15.26
C ARG A 87 -1.83 -0.51 15.50
N ASP A 88 -1.19 -1.14 14.51
CA ASP A 88 -0.69 -2.51 14.58
C ASP A 88 0.62 -2.54 15.37
N LEU A 89 0.71 -3.41 16.39
CA LEU A 89 1.88 -3.53 17.26
C LEU A 89 3.12 -4.09 16.53
N GLU A 90 2.92 -4.80 15.42
CA GLU A 90 4.02 -5.34 14.61
C GLU A 90 4.54 -4.34 13.56
N VAL A 91 3.83 -3.21 13.38
CA VAL A 91 4.19 -2.17 12.41
C VAL A 91 4.50 -0.87 13.15
N CYS A 92 5.72 -0.36 13.03
CA CYS A 92 6.09 0.89 13.68
C CYS A 92 5.40 2.10 13.01
N HIS A 93 5.54 2.21 11.69
CA HIS A 93 4.94 3.30 10.92
C HIS A 93 4.47 2.84 9.55
N ASN A 94 3.51 3.58 9.00
CA ASN A 94 3.08 3.49 7.63
C ASN A 94 3.65 4.65 6.83
N VAL A 95 4.27 4.34 5.69
CA VAL A 95 4.54 5.34 4.65
C VAL A 95 3.33 5.38 3.73
N ILE A 96 2.64 6.52 3.68
CA ILE A 96 1.36 6.67 2.97
C ILE A 96 1.54 7.69 1.85
N TRP A 97 0.91 7.49 0.71
CA TRP A 97 0.88 8.44 -0.41
C TRP A 97 -0.53 8.58 -0.99
N GLY A 98 -0.75 9.67 -1.74
CA GLY A 98 -2.04 10.00 -2.33
C GLY A 98 -3.01 10.66 -1.35
N ALA A 99 -4.31 10.51 -1.63
CA ALA A 99 -5.39 11.02 -0.78
C ALA A 99 -5.51 10.24 0.55
N GLU A 100 -6.41 10.67 1.42
CA GLU A 100 -6.78 9.89 2.61
C GLU A 100 -7.70 8.73 2.23
N PRO A 101 -7.44 7.51 2.71
CA PRO A 101 -8.34 6.39 2.45
C PRO A 101 -9.68 6.63 3.17
N PRO A 102 -10.81 6.17 2.59
CA PRO A 102 -12.08 6.20 3.27
C PRO A 102 -12.02 5.36 4.56
N GLN A 103 -12.67 5.85 5.61
CA GLN A 103 -12.85 5.08 6.86
C GLN A 103 -13.92 3.97 6.67
N GLU A 104 -14.78 4.16 5.67
CA GLU A 104 -15.86 3.25 5.29
C GLU A 104 -15.34 1.91 4.76
N GLY A 105 -16.20 0.88 4.79
CA GLY A 105 -15.85 -0.54 4.67
C GLY A 105 -15.04 -0.99 3.45
N ASP A 106 -14.74 -2.29 3.40
CA ASP A 106 -13.77 -2.87 2.47
C ASP A 106 -14.01 -2.60 0.99
N ARG A 107 -15.28 -2.50 0.57
CA ARG A 107 -15.59 -2.12 -0.83
C ARG A 107 -15.09 -0.72 -1.18
N ALA A 108 -15.33 0.27 -0.31
CA ALA A 108 -14.89 1.64 -0.52
C ALA A 108 -13.36 1.73 -0.51
N ARG A 109 -12.70 1.00 0.42
CA ARG A 109 -11.24 0.89 0.46
C ARG A 109 -10.68 0.23 -0.79
N GLY A 110 -11.26 -0.87 -1.26
CA GLY A 110 -10.82 -1.57 -2.46
C GLY A 110 -10.84 -0.67 -3.70
N ARG A 111 -11.95 0.06 -3.91
CA ARG A 111 -12.06 1.06 -4.98
C ARG A 111 -11.04 2.19 -4.82
N PHE A 112 -10.84 2.68 -3.60
CA PHE A 112 -9.83 3.71 -3.32
C PHE A 112 -8.41 3.26 -3.70
N TYR A 113 -8.07 2.00 -3.44
CA TYR A 113 -6.80 1.39 -3.82
C TYR A 113 -6.75 0.92 -5.29
N GLY A 114 -7.81 1.15 -6.06
CA GLY A 114 -7.88 0.84 -7.49
C GLY A 114 -7.94 -0.65 -7.79
N TYR A 115 -8.48 -1.46 -6.88
CA TYR A 115 -8.76 -2.87 -7.17
C TYR A 115 -9.98 -3.00 -8.08
N SER A 116 -9.97 -4.01 -8.94
CA SER A 116 -11.10 -4.35 -9.82
C SER A 116 -12.31 -4.80 -9.00
N GLU A 117 -13.52 -4.59 -9.51
CA GLU A 117 -14.74 -5.04 -8.82
C GLU A 117 -14.75 -6.56 -8.59
N THR A 118 -14.16 -7.34 -9.51
CA THR A 118 -13.98 -8.78 -9.34
C THR A 118 -13.12 -9.09 -8.12
N ALA A 119 -11.94 -8.48 -8.00
CA ALA A 119 -11.07 -8.70 -6.84
C ALA A 119 -11.71 -8.25 -5.51
N ILE A 120 -12.48 -7.17 -5.55
CA ILE A 120 -13.23 -6.69 -4.38
C ILE A 120 -14.31 -7.70 -3.99
N ASN A 121 -15.10 -8.20 -4.94
CA ASN A 121 -16.14 -9.18 -4.68
C ASN A 121 -15.55 -10.51 -4.17
N ASP A 122 -14.43 -10.95 -4.76
CA ASP A 122 -13.70 -12.14 -4.31
C ASP A 122 -13.22 -11.98 -2.86
N PHE A 123 -12.66 -10.83 -2.50
CA PHE A 123 -12.26 -10.55 -1.13
C PHE A 123 -13.46 -10.60 -0.16
N LEU A 124 -14.54 -9.89 -0.49
CA LEU A 124 -15.74 -9.82 0.37
C LEU A 124 -16.42 -11.18 0.56
N SER A 125 -16.40 -12.04 -0.46
CA SER A 125 -16.94 -13.41 -0.35
C SER A 125 -16.12 -14.32 0.57
N ARG A 126 -14.80 -14.10 0.65
CA ARG A 126 -13.89 -14.86 1.52
C ARG A 126 -13.89 -14.38 2.96
N PHE A 127 -14.19 -13.08 3.17
CA PHE A 127 -14.22 -12.45 4.48
C PHE A 127 -15.57 -11.76 4.73
N PRO A 128 -16.68 -12.52 4.85
CA PRO A 128 -18.02 -11.96 5.00
C PRO A 128 -18.28 -11.21 6.32
N GLN A 129 -17.27 -10.94 7.15
CA GLN A 129 -17.42 -10.24 8.43
C GLN A 129 -16.33 -9.18 8.68
N VAL A 130 -16.55 -7.96 8.15
CA VAL A 130 -16.20 -6.69 8.83
C VAL A 130 -17.32 -5.69 8.51
N GLN A 131 -18.57 -6.06 8.78
CA GLN A 131 -19.69 -5.13 8.80
C GLN A 131 -19.89 -4.69 10.24
N GLU A 132 -19.53 -3.43 10.49
CA GLU A 132 -19.91 -2.61 11.66
C GLU A 132 -19.32 -3.03 13.02
N MET A 133 -18.16 -2.48 13.37
CA MET A 133 -17.90 -2.15 14.76
C MET A 133 -18.55 -0.77 14.99
N PRO A 134 -19.58 -0.64 15.84
CA PRO A 134 -20.16 0.66 16.16
C PRO A 134 -19.08 1.57 16.74
N ASP A 135 -19.14 2.85 16.38
CA ASP A 135 -18.22 3.88 16.87
C ASP A 135 -18.03 3.73 18.39
N ALA A 136 -16.77 3.59 18.82
CA ALA A 136 -16.46 3.68 20.24
C ALA A 136 -16.91 5.07 20.74
N PRO A 137 -17.62 5.17 21.87
CA PRO A 137 -18.07 6.45 22.40
C PRO A 137 -16.86 7.35 22.71
N ALA A 138 -17.07 8.65 22.51
CA ALA A 138 -16.12 9.74 22.71
C ALA A 138 -15.58 9.85 24.14
#